data_AF-A0A951UDC0-F1
#
_entry.id   AF-A0A951UDC0-F1
#
_cell.length_a   1.000
_cell.length_b   1.000
_cell.length_c   1.000
_cell.angle_alpha   90.00
_cell.angle_beta   90.00
_cell.angle_gamma   90.00
#
_symmetry.space_group_name_H-M   'P 1'
#
loop_
_entity.id
_entity.type
_entity.pdbx_description
1 polymer ?
#
loop_
_entity_poly.entity_id
_entity_poly.type
_entity_poly.pdbx_seq_one_letter_code
_entity_poly.pdbx_strand_id
1 'polypeptide(L)'
;MQTVQKDLLPQKTRWSQRAVARHLCSDRKTVKDYAETIAVVVPDYLKECPRNQDGSIKSGISLSQYQFWVVCQLITLGRTIKSDLNGTAYRKVVKATAIKQSHQLSKAAWQEMQSHNS
;
A
#
# COMPACT_ATOMS: atom_id res chain seq x y z
N MET A 1 8.19 26.01 21.75
CA MET A 1 7.54 24.82 21.16
C MET A 1 7.62 24.95 19.65
N GLN A 2 8.54 24.23 19.00
CA GLN A 2 8.64 24.24 17.54
C GLN A 2 7.48 23.44 16.97
N THR A 3 6.57 24.12 16.28
CA THR A 3 5.55 23.52 15.44
C THR A 3 6.26 22.77 14.32
N VAL A 4 6.17 21.44 14.35
CA VAL A 4 6.67 20.58 13.26
C VAL A 4 5.95 21.01 11.99
N GLN A 5 6.68 21.69 11.12
CA GLN A 5 6.25 22.21 9.84
C GLN A 5 5.78 21.02 8.99
N LYS A 6 4.46 20.83 8.86
CA LYS A 6 3.81 19.78 8.07
C LYS A 6 3.94 19.99 6.54
N ASP A 7 4.83 20.89 6.10
CA ASP A 7 4.82 21.51 4.78
C ASP A 7 6.05 21.20 3.91
N LEU A 8 6.56 19.96 3.93
CA LEU A 8 7.64 19.55 3.02
C LEU A 8 7.32 18.31 2.18
N LEU A 9 6.04 17.98 2.00
CA LEU A 9 5.62 17.02 0.96
C LEU A 9 4.90 17.78 -0.16
N PRO A 10 5.33 17.66 -1.43
CA PRO A 10 4.70 18.36 -2.54
C PRO A 10 3.23 17.97 -2.67
N GLN A 11 2.32 18.93 -2.40
CA GLN A 11 0.88 18.70 -2.28
C GLN A 11 0.09 18.61 -3.61
N LYS A 12 0.71 18.53 -4.79
CA LYS A 12 -0.02 18.73 -6.07
C LYS A 12 0.19 17.72 -7.21
N THR A 13 0.59 16.49 -6.94
CA THR A 13 0.46 15.38 -7.92
C THR A 13 -0.35 14.24 -7.33
N ARG A 14 -1.67 14.42 -7.28
CA ARG A 14 -2.60 13.32 -6.99
C ARG A 14 -2.79 12.47 -8.24
N TRP A 15 -2.44 11.18 -8.17
CA TRP A 15 -2.49 10.27 -9.31
C TRP A 15 -3.79 9.47 -9.32
N SER A 16 -4.67 9.74 -10.29
CA SER A 16 -5.85 8.89 -10.47
C SER A 16 -5.44 7.45 -10.80
N GLN A 17 -6.21 6.45 -10.36
CA GLN A 17 -5.95 5.04 -10.70
C GLN A 17 -5.80 4.81 -12.21
N ARG A 18 -6.51 5.59 -13.05
CA ARG A 18 -6.39 5.56 -14.51
C ARG A 18 -5.05 6.11 -15.01
N ALA A 19 -4.52 7.16 -14.38
CA ALA A 19 -3.20 7.69 -14.71
C ALA A 19 -2.10 6.68 -14.34
N VAL A 20 -2.20 6.04 -13.17
CA VAL A 20 -1.27 4.98 -12.74
C VAL A 20 -1.34 3.77 -13.67
N ALA A 21 -2.54 3.35 -14.04
CA ALA A 21 -2.76 2.26 -14.99
C ALA A 21 -2.08 2.53 -16.35
N ARG A 22 -2.26 3.74 -16.89
CA ARG A 22 -1.58 4.17 -18.13
C ARG A 22 -0.06 4.20 -17.96
N HIS A 23 0.44 4.77 -16.87
CA HIS A 23 1.88 4.86 -16.60
C HIS A 23 2.55 3.48 -16.52
N LEU A 24 1.85 2.51 -15.94
CA LEU A 24 2.37 1.15 -15.78
C LEU A 24 2.02 0.23 -16.95
N CYS A 25 1.28 0.65 -17.97
CA CYS A 25 0.70 -0.24 -18.98
C CYS A 25 -0.08 -1.42 -18.32
N SER A 26 -0.84 -1.11 -17.27
CA SER A 26 -1.68 -2.05 -16.52
C SER A 26 -3.16 -1.70 -16.70
N ASP A 27 -4.05 -2.65 -16.42
CA ASP A 27 -5.47 -2.33 -16.30
C ASP A 27 -5.78 -1.62 -14.95
N ARG A 28 -6.84 -0.81 -14.93
CA ARG A 28 -7.26 -0.06 -13.73
C ARG A 28 -7.63 -0.98 -12.58
N LYS A 29 -8.18 -2.16 -12.87
CA LYS A 29 -8.59 -3.11 -11.84
C LYS A 29 -7.36 -3.63 -11.10
N THR A 30 -6.27 -3.96 -11.79
CA THR A 30 -4.98 -4.35 -11.21
C THR A 30 -4.47 -3.28 -10.26
N VAL A 31 -4.49 -2.00 -10.65
CA VAL A 31 -4.08 -0.89 -9.76
C VAL A 31 -4.94 -0.84 -8.49
N LYS A 32 -6.27 -0.90 -8.62
CA LYS A 32 -7.20 -0.92 -7.49
C LYS A 32 -6.90 -2.11 -6.56
N ASP A 33 -6.77 -3.28 -7.15
CA ASP A 33 -6.54 -4.56 -6.51
C ASP A 33 -5.23 -4.56 -5.69
N TYR A 34 -4.15 -3.96 -6.20
CA TYR A 34 -2.89 -3.80 -5.46
C TYR A 34 -2.98 -2.72 -4.37
N ALA A 35 -3.65 -1.60 -4.64
CA ALA A 35 -3.88 -0.54 -3.66
C ALA A 35 -4.67 -1.05 -2.44
N GLU A 36 -5.72 -1.84 -2.65
CA GLU A 36 -6.49 -2.46 -1.58
C GLU A 36 -5.68 -3.51 -0.82
N THR A 37 -4.82 -4.27 -1.52
CA THR A 37 -3.93 -5.24 -0.87
C THR A 37 -2.97 -4.54 0.09
N ILE A 38 -2.27 -3.49 -0.36
CA ILE A 38 -1.26 -2.83 0.47
C ILE A 38 -1.88 -2.02 1.61
N ALA A 39 -3.06 -1.47 1.42
CA ALA A 39 -3.79 -0.75 2.45
C ALA A 39 -4.06 -1.65 3.68
N VAL A 40 -4.27 -2.96 3.50
CA VAL A 40 -4.42 -3.89 4.64
C VAL A 40 -3.13 -4.07 5.43
N VAL A 41 -1.97 -3.96 4.76
CA VAL A 41 -0.67 -4.36 5.32
C VAL A 41 0.12 -3.17 5.86
N VAL A 42 -0.05 -1.98 5.28
CA VAL A 42 0.73 -0.78 5.61
C VAL A 42 -0.19 0.26 6.25
N PRO A 43 -0.15 0.43 7.59
CA PRO A 43 -1.02 1.36 8.30
C PRO A 43 -0.93 2.80 7.82
N ASP A 44 0.26 3.27 7.45
CA ASP A 44 0.44 4.65 6.99
C ASP A 44 -0.15 4.88 5.60
N TYR A 45 -0.02 3.90 4.70
CA TYR A 45 -0.72 3.89 3.42
C TYR A 45 -2.25 3.96 3.63
N LEU A 46 -2.74 3.19 4.60
CA LEU A 46 -4.16 3.11 4.94
C LEU A 46 -4.71 4.42 5.53
N LYS A 47 -3.93 5.11 6.37
CA LYS A 47 -4.30 6.40 6.97
C LYS A 47 -4.50 7.49 5.93
N GLU A 48 -3.71 7.47 4.85
CA GLU A 48 -3.83 8.44 3.74
C GLU A 48 -4.98 8.10 2.76
N CYS A 49 -5.61 6.94 2.87
CA CYS A 49 -6.70 6.54 1.96
C CYS A 49 -8.02 7.24 2.33
N PRO A 50 -8.64 8.03 1.43
CA PRO A 50 -9.94 8.65 1.68
C PRO A 50 -11.00 7.58 1.98
N ARG A 51 -11.84 7.84 3.00
CA ARG A 51 -12.90 6.92 3.43
C ARG A 51 -14.28 7.44 3.06
N ASN A 52 -15.18 6.51 2.78
CA ASN A 52 -16.61 6.74 2.74
C ASN A 52 -17.16 6.79 4.19
N GLN A 53 -18.42 7.19 4.36
CA GLN A 53 -19.06 7.28 5.68
C GLN A 53 -19.17 5.92 6.40
N ASP A 54 -19.16 4.82 5.64
CA ASP A 54 -19.15 3.44 6.13
C ASP A 54 -17.75 2.91 6.50
N GLY A 55 -16.71 3.76 6.42
CA GLY A 55 -15.32 3.37 6.68
C GLY A 55 -14.64 2.61 5.53
N SER A 56 -15.34 2.32 4.43
CA SER A 56 -14.74 1.72 3.23
C SER A 56 -13.79 2.69 2.53
N ILE A 57 -12.78 2.18 1.82
CA ILE A 57 -11.90 3.03 1.00
C ILE A 57 -12.72 3.57 -0.17
N LYS A 58 -12.73 4.90 -0.33
CA LYS A 58 -13.49 5.58 -1.38
C LYS A 58 -13.08 5.05 -2.77
N SER A 59 -14.06 4.79 -3.64
CA SER A 59 -13.77 4.36 -5.01
C SER A 59 -13.26 5.54 -5.84
N GLY A 60 -12.32 5.28 -6.76
CA GLY A 60 -11.81 6.31 -7.67
C GLY A 60 -10.84 7.30 -7.02
N ILE A 61 -10.20 6.91 -5.91
CA ILE A 61 -9.22 7.73 -5.22
C ILE A 61 -8.06 8.12 -6.13
N SER A 62 -7.62 9.35 -5.98
CA SER A 62 -6.34 9.80 -6.51
C SER A 62 -5.29 9.63 -5.41
N LEU A 63 -4.27 8.82 -5.72
CA LEU A 63 -3.20 8.45 -4.82
C LEU A 63 -2.28 9.65 -4.55
N SER A 64 -1.79 9.79 -3.32
CA SER A 64 -0.66 10.68 -3.01
C SER A 64 0.59 10.23 -3.77
N GLN A 65 1.63 11.07 -3.82
CA GLN A 65 2.90 10.70 -4.45
C GLN A 65 3.53 9.47 -3.78
N TYR A 66 3.43 9.37 -2.45
CA TYR A 66 3.85 8.19 -1.69
C TYR A 66 3.04 6.95 -2.07
N GLN A 67 1.72 7.04 -2.05
CA GLN A 67 0.84 5.92 -2.41
C GLN A 67 1.05 5.46 -3.86
N PHE A 68 1.26 6.41 -4.78
CA PHE A 68 1.64 6.13 -6.17
C PHE A 68 2.93 5.32 -6.23
N TRP A 69 4.00 5.79 -5.59
CA TRP A 69 5.29 5.11 -5.60
C TRP A 69 5.19 3.68 -5.04
N VAL A 70 4.50 3.50 -3.91
CA VAL A 70 4.28 2.18 -3.30
C VAL A 70 3.53 1.23 -4.24
N VAL A 71 2.46 1.70 -4.88
CA VAL A 71 1.67 0.89 -5.82
C VAL A 71 2.49 0.52 -7.06
N CYS A 72 3.29 1.45 -7.59
CA CYS A 72 4.21 1.16 -8.69
C CYS A 72 5.21 0.06 -8.33
N GLN A 73 5.87 0.15 -7.17
CA GLN A 73 6.82 -0.86 -6.71
C GLN A 73 6.17 -2.24 -6.60
N LEU A 74 4.98 -2.33 -6.01
CA LEU A 74 4.27 -3.60 -5.83
C LEU A 74 3.82 -4.23 -7.15
N ILE A 75 3.34 -3.43 -8.10
CA ILE A 75 2.91 -3.94 -9.40
C ILE A 75 4.12 -4.42 -10.19
N THR A 76 5.23 -3.67 -10.17
CA THR A 76 6.49 -4.09 -10.82
C THR A 76 7.01 -5.38 -10.21
N LEU A 77 7.08 -5.47 -8.88
CA LEU A 77 7.48 -6.69 -8.18
C LEU A 77 6.57 -7.87 -8.54
N GLY A 78 5.25 -7.66 -8.55
CA GLY A 78 4.28 -8.67 -8.93
C GLY A 78 4.45 -9.17 -10.37
N ARG A 79 4.90 -8.30 -11.29
CA ARG A 79 5.23 -8.67 -12.67
C ARG A 79 6.51 -9.48 -12.76
N THR A 80 7.57 -9.07 -12.05
CA THR A 80 8.83 -9.82 -11.98
C THR A 80 8.60 -11.23 -11.44
N ILE A 81 7.86 -11.35 -10.34
CA ILE A 81 7.49 -12.68 -9.80
C ILE A 81 6.70 -13.50 -10.83
N LYS A 82 5.79 -12.87 -11.58
CA LYS A 82 5.01 -13.55 -12.61
C LYS A 82 5.89 -14.00 -13.79
N SER A 83 6.86 -13.19 -14.23
CA SER A 83 7.79 -13.58 -15.30
C SER A 83 8.70 -14.72 -14.86
N ASP A 84 9.23 -14.65 -13.65
CA ASP A 84 10.20 -15.62 -13.14
C ASP A 84 9.54 -16.98 -12.84
N LEU A 85 8.25 -16.98 -12.50
CA LEU A 85 7.51 -18.17 -12.09
C LEU A 85 6.48 -18.63 -13.14
N ASN A 86 6.86 -18.56 -14.43
CA ASN A 86 6.11 -19.12 -15.57
C ASN A 86 4.64 -18.64 -15.67
N GLY A 87 4.38 -17.36 -15.41
CA GLY A 87 3.06 -16.77 -15.64
C GLY A 87 2.02 -17.04 -14.56
N THR A 88 2.35 -17.78 -13.49
CA THR A 88 1.40 -18.10 -12.42
C THR A 88 1.08 -16.85 -11.57
N ALA A 89 -0.19 -16.70 -11.18
CA ALA A 89 -0.68 -15.51 -10.46
C ALA A 89 -0.45 -15.62 -8.94
N TYR A 90 0.72 -15.20 -8.45
CA TYR A 90 1.08 -15.28 -7.02
C TYR A 90 0.59 -14.14 -6.14
N ARG A 91 -0.16 -13.17 -6.68
CA ARG A 91 -0.63 -12.01 -5.91
C ARG A 91 -1.35 -12.40 -4.61
N LYS A 92 -2.14 -13.48 -4.63
CA LYS A 92 -2.82 -13.99 -3.41
C LYS A 92 -1.83 -14.52 -2.38
N VAL A 93 -0.80 -15.26 -2.82
CA VAL A 93 0.26 -15.80 -1.96
C VAL A 93 1.09 -14.67 -1.38
N VAL A 94 1.53 -13.72 -2.21
CA VAL A 94 2.27 -12.53 -1.76
C VAL A 94 1.46 -11.73 -0.73
N LYS A 95 0.16 -11.51 -0.98
CA LYS A 95 -0.74 -10.87 -0.01
C LYS A 95 -0.79 -11.63 1.32
N ALA A 96 -1.02 -12.95 1.28
CA ALA A 96 -1.10 -13.78 2.47
C ALA A 96 0.23 -13.76 3.27
N THR A 97 1.36 -13.88 2.57
CA THR A 97 2.70 -13.81 3.18
C THR A 97 2.95 -12.46 3.83
N ALA A 98 2.63 -11.36 3.14
CA ALA A 98 2.82 -10.01 3.67
C ALA A 98 1.96 -9.74 4.91
N ILE A 99 0.70 -10.19 4.90
CA ILE A 99 -0.18 -10.12 6.09
C ILE A 99 0.41 -10.93 7.25
N LYS A 100 0.85 -12.16 6.98
CA LYS A 100 1.44 -13.05 8.00
C LYS A 100 2.71 -12.43 8.61
N GLN A 101 3.59 -11.88 7.78
CA GLN A 101 4.82 -11.20 8.24
C GLN A 101 4.51 -9.94 9.04
N SER A 102 3.57 -9.11 8.57
CA SER A 102 3.11 -7.93 9.31
C SER A 102 2.60 -8.30 10.71
N HIS A 103 1.78 -9.35 10.80
CA HIS A 103 1.29 -9.86 12.09
C HIS A 103 2.43 -10.37 13.00
N GLN A 104 3.41 -11.08 12.44
CA GLN A 104 4.59 -11.54 13.20
C GLN A 104 5.42 -10.37 13.73
N LEU A 105 5.66 -9.35 12.91
CA LEU A 105 6.39 -8.14 13.31
C LEU A 105 5.64 -7.35 14.39
N SER A 106 4.32 -7.17 14.25
CA SER A 106 3.49 -6.51 15.27
C SER A 106 3.50 -7.29 16.59
N LYS A 107 3.44 -8.63 16.54
CA LYS A 107 3.52 -9.47 17.73
C LYS A 107 4.88 -9.35 18.42
N ALA A 108 5.97 -9.38 17.66
CA ALA A 108 7.32 -9.22 18.19
C ALA A 108 7.51 -7.86 18.88
N ALA A 109 7.08 -6.77 18.22
CA ALA A 109 7.14 -5.42 18.78
C ALA A 109 6.32 -5.29 20.08
N TRP A 110 5.13 -5.91 20.13
CA TRP A 110 4.32 -5.91 21.35
C TRP A 110 5.00 -6.67 22.51
N GLN A 111 5.60 -7.83 22.22
CA GLN A 111 6.33 -8.62 23.23
C GLN A 111 7.55 -7.85 23.78
N GLU A 112 8.28 -7.15 22.91
CA GLU A 112 9.41 -6.31 23.28
C GLU A 112 8.98 -5.16 24.20
N MET A 113 7.87 -4.47 23.88
CA MET A 113 7.31 -3.43 24.75
C MET A 113 6.86 -3.94 26.12
N GLN A 114 6.35 -5.18 26.22
CA GLN A 114 5.98 -5.78 27.50
C GLN A 114 7.22 -6.13 28.33
N SER A 115 8.29 -6.62 27.69
CA SER A 115 9.54 -6.95 28.37
C SER A 115 10.32 -5.74 28.91
N HIS A 116 10.10 -4.55 28.37
CA HIS A 116 10.71 -3.31 28.86
C HIS A 116 9.90 -2.60 29.96
N ASN A 117 8.62 -2.95 30.13
CA ASN A 117 7.75 -2.39 31.18
C ASN A 117 7.61 -3.31 32.40
N SER A 118 8.31 -4.46 32.40
CA SER A 118 8.36 -5.44 33.50
C SER A 118 9.73 -5.38 34.17
#